data_AF-A0A7K6GAP9-F1
#
_entry.id   AF-A0A7K6GAP9-F1
#
_cell.length_a   1.000
_cell.length_b   1.000
_cell.length_c   1.000
_cell.angle_alpha   90.00
_cell.angle_beta   90.00
_cell.angle_gamma   90.00
#
_symmetry.space_group_name_H-M   'P 1'
#
loop_
_entity.id
_entity.type
_entity.pdbx_description
1 polymer ?
#
loop_
_entity_poly.entity_id
_entity_poly.type
_entity_poly.pdbx_seq_one_letter_code
_entity_poly.pdbx_strand_id
1 'polypeptide(L)'
;VQDAASGREPGSGGDEGFWRRWKEEICRVLGEIQAPLSPLLLRWLCHWLLPKLLSRVFLSVQLHRGQLEMVLRAARTPKVPLVFLCSHRSWVDGPLLSFVLLSQGIGVPRVTAGACSSPRLRSLLQRLGGIFLPSGTVQLWSDRDEGLPGAVLDAYVQEVLRSRQPLVLFLEEPPASLRLADPARRWLLRVLRALRDGAVSDVLIVPVGIAYDVAP
;
A
#
# COMPACT_ATOMS: atom_id res chain seq x y z
N VAL A 1 -48.12 -48.51 -4.14
CA VAL A 1 -48.47 -47.13 -3.74
C VAL A 1 -47.19 -46.48 -3.27
N GLN A 2 -46.63 -45.63 -4.15
CA GLN A 2 -45.87 -44.39 -3.89
C GLN A 2 -44.72 -44.45 -2.86
N ASP A 3 -43.46 -44.36 -3.28
CA ASP A 3 -42.73 -43.18 -3.80
C ASP A 3 -42.23 -42.21 -2.71
N ALA A 4 -40.97 -41.82 -2.93
CA ALA A 4 -40.39 -40.51 -2.63
C ALA A 4 -40.02 -40.19 -1.17
N ALA A 5 -38.75 -40.47 -0.84
CA ALA A 5 -37.88 -39.50 -0.16
C ALA A 5 -36.41 -39.82 -0.47
N SER A 6 -36.03 -39.72 -1.74
CA SER A 6 -34.63 -39.49 -2.10
C SER A 6 -34.22 -38.14 -1.52
N GLY A 7 -33.30 -38.17 -0.56
CA GLY A 7 -32.63 -36.98 -0.04
C GLY A 7 -31.97 -36.26 -1.21
N ARG A 8 -32.54 -35.11 -1.55
CA ARG A 8 -32.06 -34.21 -2.59
C ARG A 8 -30.81 -33.54 -2.05
N GLU A 9 -29.64 -33.92 -2.55
CA GLU A 9 -28.43 -33.10 -2.36
C GLU A 9 -28.68 -31.70 -2.93
N PRO A 10 -28.27 -30.63 -2.22
CA PRO A 10 -28.37 -29.28 -2.75
C PRO A 10 -27.42 -29.15 -3.95
N GLY A 11 -27.99 -28.76 -5.08
CA GLY A 11 -27.29 -28.67 -6.36
C GLY A 11 -26.09 -27.72 -6.30
N SER A 12 -24.89 -28.31 -6.47
CA SER A 12 -23.58 -27.66 -6.59
C SER A 12 -23.44 -26.67 -7.76
N GLY A 13 -24.44 -26.54 -8.65
CA GLY A 13 -24.34 -25.72 -9.87
C GLY A 13 -24.65 -24.23 -9.70
N GLY A 14 -25.41 -23.83 -8.68
CA GLY A 14 -25.74 -22.43 -8.40
C GLY A 14 -24.59 -21.65 -7.76
N ASP A 15 -23.81 -22.34 -6.92
CA ASP A 15 -22.71 -21.76 -6.17
C ASP A 15 -21.51 -21.43 -7.07
N GLU A 16 -21.17 -22.26 -8.05
CA GLU A 16 -20.00 -21.99 -8.91
C GLU A 16 -20.11 -20.68 -9.69
N GLY A 17 -21.29 -20.36 -10.22
CA GLY A 17 -21.54 -19.12 -10.95
C GLY A 17 -21.57 -17.88 -10.05
N PHE A 18 -21.94 -18.05 -8.78
CA PHE A 18 -21.87 -17.02 -7.76
C PHE A 18 -20.41 -16.77 -7.34
N TRP A 19 -19.67 -17.82 -6.98
CA TRP A 19 -18.26 -17.73 -6.60
C TRP A 19 -17.38 -17.14 -7.70
N ARG A 20 -17.64 -17.43 -8.97
CA ARG A 20 -16.94 -16.80 -10.10
C ARG A 20 -17.16 -15.30 -10.16
N ARG A 21 -18.40 -14.84 -10.02
CA ARG A 21 -18.72 -13.40 -10.00
C ARG A 21 -18.05 -12.67 -8.83
N TRP A 22 -18.05 -13.27 -7.64
CA TRP A 22 -17.36 -12.70 -6.48
C TRP A 22 -15.85 -12.65 -6.69
N LYS A 23 -15.25 -13.70 -7.25
CA LYS A 23 -13.81 -13.71 -7.59
C LYS A 23 -13.47 -12.63 -8.61
N GLU A 24 -14.28 -12.45 -9.64
CA GLU A 24 -14.08 -11.40 -10.65
C GLU A 24 -14.14 -10.01 -10.03
N GLU A 25 -15.11 -9.75 -9.14
CA GLU A 25 -15.24 -8.47 -8.46
C GLU A 25 -14.07 -8.22 -7.47
N ILE A 26 -13.64 -9.24 -6.73
CA ILE A 26 -12.46 -9.15 -5.86
C ILE A 26 -11.21 -8.86 -6.70
N CYS A 27 -11.02 -9.56 -7.83
CA CYS A 27 -9.90 -9.31 -8.74
C CYS A 27 -9.94 -7.91 -9.33
N ARG A 28 -11.13 -7.37 -9.62
CA ARG A 28 -11.32 -6.00 -10.08
C ARG A 28 -10.87 -4.99 -9.02
N VAL A 29 -11.36 -5.13 -7.79
CA VAL A 29 -10.97 -4.27 -6.66
C VAL A 29 -9.48 -4.40 -6.37
N LEU A 30 -8.93 -5.61 -6.38
CA LEU A 30 -7.52 -5.84 -6.14
C LEU A 30 -6.65 -5.20 -7.22
N GLY A 31 -7.09 -5.22 -8.49
CA GLY A 31 -6.43 -4.52 -9.59
C GLY A 31 -6.47 -2.98 -9.47
N GLU A 32 -7.48 -2.42 -8.80
CA GLU A 32 -7.49 -1.00 -8.43
C GLU A 32 -6.47 -0.69 -7.33
N ILE A 33 -6.30 -1.61 -6.37
CA ILE A 33 -5.39 -1.43 -5.23
C ILE A 33 -3.93 -1.61 -5.66
N GLN A 34 -3.61 -2.70 -6.36
CA GLN A 34 -2.25 -3.13 -6.64
C GLN A 34 -2.14 -3.78 -8.03
N ALA A 35 -1.05 -3.49 -8.74
CA ALA A 35 -0.67 -4.21 -9.95
C ALA A 35 0.49 -5.18 -9.64
N PRO A 36 0.65 -6.27 -10.42
CA PRO A 36 1.80 -7.15 -10.28
C PRO A 36 3.11 -6.36 -10.36
N LEU A 37 3.96 -6.57 -9.36
CA LEU A 37 5.28 -5.97 -9.32
C LEU A 37 6.10 -6.42 -10.52
N SER A 38 6.78 -5.49 -11.14
CA SER A 38 7.65 -5.76 -12.29
C SER A 38 9.10 -5.64 -11.84
N PRO A 39 9.75 -6.75 -11.42
CA PRO A 39 11.09 -6.69 -10.82
C PRO A 39 12.14 -6.12 -11.79
N LEU A 40 11.95 -6.35 -13.10
CA LEU A 40 12.80 -5.76 -14.15
C LEU A 40 12.65 -4.23 -14.22
N LEU A 41 11.42 -3.71 -14.14
CA LEU A 41 11.17 -2.28 -14.15
C LEU A 41 11.67 -1.64 -12.86
N LEU A 42 11.46 -2.26 -11.69
CA LEU A 42 12.03 -1.76 -10.43
C LEU A 42 13.56 -1.73 -10.46
N ARG A 43 14.20 -2.79 -10.97
CA ARG A 43 15.66 -2.85 -11.10
C ARG A 43 16.19 -1.77 -12.05
N TRP A 44 15.55 -1.62 -13.22
CA TRP A 44 15.93 -0.61 -14.19
C TRP A 44 15.69 0.81 -13.65
N LEU A 45 14.55 1.05 -13.01
CA LEU A 45 14.21 2.34 -12.42
C LEU A 45 15.21 2.69 -11.32
N CYS A 46 15.46 1.77 -10.39
CA CYS A 46 16.35 1.99 -9.26
C CYS A 46 17.80 2.20 -9.70
N HIS A 47 18.28 1.47 -10.70
CA HIS A 47 19.69 1.52 -11.10
C HIS A 47 19.97 2.62 -12.14
N TRP A 48 18.99 2.99 -12.96
CA TRP A 48 19.22 3.89 -14.10
C TRP A 48 18.40 5.18 -14.04
N LEU A 49 17.08 5.11 -13.81
CA LEU A 49 16.23 6.30 -13.92
C LEU A 49 16.26 7.17 -12.66
N LEU A 50 16.07 6.56 -11.49
CA LEU A 50 16.00 7.26 -10.20
C LEU A 50 17.29 8.03 -9.92
N PRO A 51 18.50 7.44 -9.98
CA PRO A 51 19.74 8.17 -9.74
C PRO A 51 19.91 9.36 -10.68
N LYS A 52 19.57 9.20 -11.97
CA LYS A 52 19.64 10.27 -12.98
C LYS A 52 18.63 11.39 -12.74
N LEU A 53 17.42 11.03 -12.32
CA LEU A 53 16.38 12.00 -11.99
C LEU A 53 16.75 12.76 -10.72
N LEU A 54 17.15 12.03 -9.67
CA LEU A 54 17.59 12.56 -8.39
C LEU A 54 18.80 13.50 -8.55
N SER A 55 19.79 13.13 -9.37
CA SER A 55 20.95 14.00 -9.65
C SER A 55 20.62 15.24 -10.48
N ARG A 56 19.46 15.28 -11.15
CA ARG A 56 18.98 16.46 -11.90
C ARG A 56 18.16 17.40 -11.03
N VAL A 57 17.39 16.84 -10.09
CA VAL A 57 16.49 17.60 -9.21
C VAL A 57 17.22 18.09 -7.96
N PHE A 58 18.14 17.29 -7.42
CA PHE A 58 18.87 17.60 -6.20
C PHE A 58 20.36 17.79 -6.46
N LEU A 59 20.90 18.88 -5.91
CA LEU A 59 22.35 19.11 -5.83
C LEU A 59 23.02 18.07 -4.92
N SER A 60 22.39 17.75 -3.79
CA SER A 60 22.81 16.67 -2.89
C SER A 60 21.63 16.14 -2.10
N VAL A 61 21.59 14.82 -1.89
CA VAL A 61 20.64 14.17 -0.98
C VAL A 61 21.42 13.71 0.23
N GLN A 62 21.23 14.39 1.36
CA GLN A 62 21.90 14.03 2.61
C GLN A 62 21.01 13.07 3.40
N LEU A 63 21.46 11.82 3.51
CA LEU A 63 20.80 10.81 4.34
C LEU A 63 21.63 10.61 5.62
N HIS A 64 21.02 10.83 6.78
CA HIS A 64 21.71 10.62 8.05
C HIS A 64 21.94 9.11 8.27
N ARG A 65 23.21 8.69 8.22
CA ARG A 65 23.61 7.27 8.31
C ARG A 65 23.16 6.60 9.60
N GLY A 66 23.18 7.31 10.73
CA GLY A 66 22.74 6.76 12.02
C GLY A 66 21.25 6.40 12.05
N GLN A 67 20.42 7.24 11.43
CA GLN A 67 18.98 7.00 11.31
C GLN A 67 18.72 5.82 10.37
N LEU A 68 19.42 5.76 9.25
CA LEU A 68 19.33 4.63 8.34
C LEU A 68 19.74 3.33 9.03
N GLU A 69 20.80 3.34 9.82
CA GLU A 69 21.24 2.15 10.55
C GLU A 69 20.20 1.69 11.57
N MET A 70 19.53 2.62 12.27
CA MET A 70 18.41 2.29 13.14
C MET A 70 17.26 1.63 12.37
N VAL A 71 16.91 2.15 11.19
CA VAL A 71 15.88 1.57 10.31
C VAL A 71 16.30 0.18 9.81
N LEU A 72 17.57 0.00 9.44
CA LEU A 72 18.11 -1.29 9.01
C LEU A 72 18.11 -2.32 10.14
N ARG A 73 18.42 -1.89 11.37
CA ARG A 73 18.31 -2.74 12.56
C ARG A 73 16.85 -3.12 12.81
N ALA A 74 15.93 -2.17 12.71
CA ALA A 74 14.49 -2.40 12.81
C ALA A 74 13.97 -3.37 11.72
N ALA A 75 14.47 -3.26 10.49
CA ALA A 75 14.15 -4.16 9.39
C ALA A 75 14.67 -5.59 9.60
N ARG A 76 15.78 -5.73 10.35
CA ARG A 76 16.36 -7.03 10.72
C ARG A 76 15.67 -7.65 11.93
N THR A 77 14.90 -6.88 12.71
CA THR A 77 14.17 -7.40 13.86
C THR A 77 13.15 -8.45 13.39
N PRO A 78 13.31 -9.72 13.77
CA PRO A 78 12.41 -10.75 13.32
C PRO A 78 11.02 -10.53 13.95
N LYS A 79 9.99 -10.67 13.11
CA LYS A 79 8.54 -10.74 13.45
C LYS A 79 7.74 -9.43 13.46
N VAL A 80 8.32 -8.28 13.10
CA VAL A 80 7.56 -7.01 13.09
C VAL A 80 7.63 -6.30 11.72
N PRO A 81 6.51 -6.04 11.03
CA PRO A 81 6.48 -5.27 9.79
C PRO A 81 6.79 -3.79 10.04
N LEU A 82 7.37 -3.14 9.02
CA LEU A 82 7.72 -1.72 9.05
C LEU A 82 6.67 -0.87 8.34
N VAL A 83 6.21 0.17 9.04
CA VAL A 83 5.34 1.21 8.50
C VAL A 83 6.05 2.55 8.61
N PHE A 84 6.43 3.11 7.46
CA PHE A 84 7.01 4.44 7.35
C PHE A 84 5.91 5.49 7.26
N LEU A 85 5.98 6.50 8.13
CA LEU A 85 5.06 7.64 8.12
C LEU A 85 5.80 8.89 7.64
N CYS A 86 5.48 9.35 6.45
CA CYS A 86 6.02 10.58 5.88
C CYS A 86 5.10 11.75 6.22
N SER A 87 5.66 12.85 6.74
CA SER A 87 4.88 14.05 7.09
C SER A 87 4.25 14.70 5.86
N HIS A 88 5.08 15.19 4.93
CA HIS A 88 4.60 15.91 3.74
C HIS A 88 4.55 14.98 2.52
N ARG A 89 3.65 15.28 1.58
CA ARG A 89 3.59 14.63 0.28
C ARG A 89 4.10 15.56 -0.80
N SER A 90 5.38 15.45 -1.13
CA SER A 90 5.91 15.80 -2.45
C SER A 90 5.71 14.63 -3.42
N TRP A 91 5.53 14.93 -4.69
CA TRP A 91 5.49 13.90 -5.75
C TRP A 91 6.83 13.17 -5.86
N VAL A 92 7.91 13.78 -5.37
CA VAL A 92 9.27 13.22 -5.37
C VAL A 92 9.54 12.34 -4.15
N ASP A 93 8.83 12.53 -3.03
CA ASP A 93 9.06 11.80 -1.78
C ASP A 93 8.86 10.29 -1.94
N GLY A 94 7.77 9.88 -2.61
CA GLY A 94 7.47 8.47 -2.86
C GLY A 94 8.57 7.75 -3.65
N PRO A 95 8.95 8.25 -4.84
CA PRO A 95 10.06 7.71 -5.60
C PRO A 95 11.40 7.76 -4.84
N LEU A 96 11.70 8.85 -4.13
CA LEU A 96 12.94 9.00 -3.35
C LEU A 96 13.03 7.96 -2.22
N LEU A 97 11.99 7.86 -1.39
CA LEU A 97 11.98 6.89 -0.30
C LEU A 97 11.98 5.46 -0.84
N SER A 98 11.29 5.21 -1.94
CA SER A 98 11.32 3.90 -2.63
C SER A 98 12.72 3.54 -3.09
N PHE A 99 13.43 4.49 -3.68
CA PHE A 99 14.84 4.32 -4.07
C PHE A 99 15.72 4.01 -2.86
N VAL A 100 15.60 4.78 -1.78
CA VAL A 100 16.40 4.58 -0.57
C VAL A 100 16.15 3.18 -0.01
N LEU A 101 14.89 2.81 0.28
CA LEU A 101 14.56 1.51 0.87
C LEU A 101 15.00 0.32 -0.01
N LEU A 102 14.85 0.45 -1.33
CA LEU A 102 15.27 -0.58 -2.27
C LEU A 102 16.80 -0.68 -2.37
N SER A 103 17.51 0.47 -2.41
CA SER A 103 18.98 0.51 -2.44
C SER A 103 19.63 -0.11 -1.20
N GLN A 104 18.94 -0.04 -0.07
CA GLN A 104 19.40 -0.60 1.21
C GLN A 104 18.95 -2.06 1.42
N GLY A 105 18.24 -2.65 0.46
CA GLY A 105 17.80 -4.04 0.53
C GLY A 105 16.67 -4.32 1.52
N ILE A 106 15.95 -3.30 1.97
CA ILE A 106 14.82 -3.44 2.91
C ILE A 106 13.60 -4.07 2.22
N GLY A 107 13.53 -3.97 0.89
CA GLY A 107 12.49 -4.57 0.06
C GLY A 107 11.81 -3.53 -0.84
N VAL A 108 10.77 -3.96 -1.55
CA VAL A 108 9.96 -3.06 -2.39
C VAL A 108 8.89 -2.41 -1.51
N PRO A 109 8.97 -1.09 -1.23
CA PRO A 109 7.99 -0.45 -0.39
C PRO A 109 6.65 -0.31 -1.10
N ARG A 110 5.59 -0.55 -0.34
CA ARG A 110 4.22 -0.29 -0.75
C ARG A 110 3.87 1.14 -0.40
N VAL A 111 3.81 1.99 -1.41
CA VAL A 111 3.65 3.43 -1.21
C VAL A 111 2.20 3.82 -1.40
N THR A 112 1.56 4.40 -0.40
CA THR A 112 0.18 4.89 -0.57
C THR A 112 0.14 6.07 -1.50
N ALA A 113 -0.37 5.84 -2.70
CA ALA A 113 -0.57 6.89 -3.68
C ALA A 113 -2.03 7.36 -3.59
N GLY A 114 -2.21 8.65 -3.38
CA GLY A 114 -3.52 9.31 -3.48
C GLY A 114 -3.98 9.44 -4.92
N ALA A 115 -5.03 10.24 -5.12
CA ALA A 115 -5.66 10.41 -6.43
C ALA A 115 -4.64 10.87 -7.48
N CYS A 116 -4.42 10.03 -8.50
CA CYS A 116 -3.60 10.38 -9.65
C CYS A 116 -4.52 10.71 -10.83
N SER A 117 -4.32 11.87 -11.45
CA SER A 117 -5.15 12.37 -12.56
C SER A 117 -5.00 11.57 -13.85
N SER A 118 -3.89 10.84 -14.04
CA SER A 118 -3.67 10.06 -15.27
C SER A 118 -3.65 8.54 -15.03
N PRO A 119 -4.40 7.75 -15.82
CA PRO A 119 -4.51 6.30 -15.63
C PRO A 119 -3.20 5.58 -15.95
N ARG A 120 -2.40 6.11 -16.89
CA ARG A 120 -1.06 5.58 -17.23
C ARG A 120 -0.09 5.71 -16.06
N LEU A 121 -0.07 6.87 -15.41
CA LEU A 121 0.78 7.11 -14.24
C LEU A 121 0.31 6.27 -13.06
N ARG A 122 -1.00 6.11 -12.86
CA ARG A 122 -1.56 5.20 -11.86
C ARG A 122 -1.05 3.76 -12.07
N SER A 123 -1.19 3.21 -13.28
CA SER A 123 -0.71 1.86 -13.58
C SER A 123 0.80 1.72 -13.41
N LEU A 124 1.57 2.74 -13.81
CA LEU A 124 3.02 2.75 -13.61
C LEU A 124 3.37 2.74 -12.11
N LEU A 125 2.76 3.61 -11.31
CA LEU A 125 2.97 3.66 -9.87
C LEU A 125 2.57 2.33 -9.22
N GLN A 126 1.45 1.73 -9.61
CA GLN A 126 1.04 0.40 -9.11
C GLN A 126 2.11 -0.67 -9.39
N ARG A 127 2.68 -0.68 -10.59
CA ARG A 127 3.76 -1.61 -10.97
C ARG A 127 5.07 -1.39 -10.21
N LEU A 128 5.27 -0.17 -9.69
CA LEU A 128 6.42 0.23 -8.90
C LEU A 128 6.23 -0.02 -7.39
N GLY A 129 5.05 -0.48 -6.96
CA GLY A 129 4.73 -0.71 -5.55
C GLY A 129 3.71 0.27 -4.97
N GLY A 130 3.22 1.22 -5.76
CA GLY A 130 2.14 2.12 -5.37
C GLY A 130 0.85 1.36 -5.04
N ILE A 131 0.24 1.69 -3.92
CA ILE A 131 -1.07 1.17 -3.51
C ILE A 131 -2.07 2.32 -3.48
N PHE A 132 -3.25 2.10 -4.04
CA PHE A 132 -4.30 3.10 -4.16
C PHE A 132 -5.53 2.69 -3.36
N LEU A 133 -6.28 3.67 -2.84
CA LEU A 133 -7.60 3.38 -2.29
C LEU A 133 -8.56 3.04 -3.44
N PRO A 134 -9.33 1.94 -3.34
CA PRO A 134 -10.33 1.61 -4.33
C PRO A 134 -11.43 2.68 -4.34
N SER A 135 -11.93 3.00 -5.53
CA SER A 135 -12.80 4.19 -5.72
C SER A 135 -14.10 4.13 -4.90
N GLY A 136 -14.58 2.92 -4.58
CA GLY A 136 -15.75 2.68 -3.73
C GLY A 136 -15.57 3.02 -2.25
N THR A 137 -14.34 3.17 -1.75
CA THR A 137 -14.09 3.60 -0.36
C THR A 137 -14.13 5.11 -0.18
N VAL A 138 -14.17 5.90 -1.27
CA VAL A 138 -14.11 7.38 -1.22
C VAL A 138 -15.37 8.00 -0.62
N GLN A 139 -16.52 7.32 -0.67
CA GLN A 139 -17.83 7.93 -0.38
C GLN A 139 -18.44 7.65 0.99
N LEU A 140 -17.95 6.68 1.78
CA LEU A 140 -18.67 6.26 2.98
C LEU A 140 -17.86 6.44 4.27
N TRP A 141 -18.18 7.50 5.00
CA TRP A 141 -17.79 7.71 6.41
C TRP A 141 -18.63 6.86 7.37
N SER A 142 -19.49 5.97 6.86
CA SER A 142 -20.30 5.08 7.68
C SER A 142 -19.50 3.82 7.98
N ASP A 143 -19.16 3.64 9.25
CA ASP A 143 -18.52 2.47 9.89
C ASP A 143 -19.31 1.15 9.72
N ARG A 144 -20.31 1.13 8.84
CA ARG A 144 -21.27 0.03 8.69
C ARG A 144 -21.34 -0.57 7.29
N ASP A 145 -20.73 0.03 6.26
CA ASP A 145 -20.98 -0.43 4.88
C ASP A 145 -19.86 -0.08 3.88
N GLU A 146 -18.58 -0.34 4.21
CA GLU A 146 -17.52 -0.28 3.18
C GLU A 146 -17.63 -1.45 2.15
N GLY A 147 -18.61 -2.34 2.32
CA GLY A 147 -18.96 -3.41 1.40
C GLY A 147 -17.79 -4.35 1.08
N LEU A 148 -17.86 -4.95 -0.11
CA LEU A 148 -16.79 -5.80 -0.64
C LEU A 148 -15.44 -5.06 -0.79
N PRO A 149 -15.37 -3.80 -1.28
CA PRO A 149 -14.08 -3.11 -1.45
C PRO A 149 -13.35 -2.86 -0.14
N GLY A 150 -14.08 -2.55 0.94
CA GLY A 150 -13.51 -2.40 2.28
C GLY A 150 -12.92 -3.70 2.78
N ALA A 151 -13.66 -4.81 2.69
CA ALA A 151 -13.19 -6.11 3.16
C ALA A 151 -11.93 -6.59 2.38
N VAL A 152 -11.91 -6.38 1.06
CA VAL A 152 -10.73 -6.70 0.23
C VAL A 152 -9.52 -5.85 0.64
N LEU A 153 -9.72 -4.56 0.93
CA LEU A 153 -8.65 -3.68 1.39
C LEU A 153 -8.11 -4.10 2.77
N ASP A 154 -8.99 -4.47 3.71
CA ASP A 154 -8.57 -5.00 5.03
C ASP A 154 -7.74 -6.26 4.87
N ALA A 155 -8.24 -7.24 4.11
CA ALA A 155 -7.53 -8.49 3.85
C ALA A 155 -6.19 -8.24 3.16
N TYR A 156 -6.14 -7.30 2.21
CA TYR A 156 -4.91 -6.91 1.52
C TYR A 156 -3.90 -6.28 2.48
N VAL A 157 -4.30 -5.34 3.34
CA VAL A 157 -3.39 -4.72 4.33
C VAL A 157 -2.87 -5.77 5.30
N GLN A 158 -3.74 -6.66 5.78
CA GLN A 158 -3.31 -7.78 6.63
C GLN A 158 -2.27 -8.65 5.93
N GLU A 159 -2.46 -8.96 4.65
CA GLU A 159 -1.49 -9.76 3.88
C GLU A 159 -0.17 -9.02 3.62
N VAL A 160 -0.22 -7.72 3.35
CA VAL A 160 1.00 -6.88 3.21
C VAL A 160 1.80 -6.87 4.52
N LEU A 161 1.11 -6.73 5.66
CA LEU A 161 1.75 -6.74 6.98
C LEU A 161 2.28 -8.14 7.35
N ARG A 162 1.54 -9.21 7.02
CA ARG A 162 1.98 -10.61 7.20
C ARG A 162 3.19 -10.96 6.35
N SER A 163 3.19 -10.52 5.09
CA SER A 163 4.31 -10.68 4.16
C SER A 163 5.49 -9.75 4.45
N ARG A 164 5.39 -8.92 5.50
CA ARG A 164 6.44 -8.01 6.00
C ARG A 164 6.95 -7.03 4.95
N GLN A 165 6.09 -6.66 4.01
CA GLN A 165 6.44 -5.67 3.00
C GLN A 165 6.43 -4.28 3.66
N PRO A 166 7.48 -3.47 3.48
CA PRO A 166 7.52 -2.14 4.08
C PRO A 166 6.40 -1.28 3.51
N LEU A 167 5.57 -0.70 4.37
CA LEU A 167 4.44 0.14 3.99
C LEU A 167 4.84 1.61 4.18
N VAL A 168 4.60 2.46 3.20
CA VAL A 168 4.88 3.90 3.27
C VAL A 168 3.55 4.64 3.19
N LEU A 169 3.25 5.42 4.24
CA LEU A 169 2.06 6.26 4.36
C LEU A 169 2.47 7.73 4.31
N PHE A 170 1.73 8.55 3.55
CA PHE A 170 1.88 10.01 3.60
C PHE A 170 0.76 10.61 4.44
N LEU A 171 1.12 11.40 5.44
CA LEU A 171 0.18 11.96 6.41
C LEU A 171 -0.50 13.23 5.90
N GLU A 172 0.18 14.06 5.10
CA GLU A 172 -0.35 15.34 4.60
C GLU A 172 -0.50 15.31 3.08
N GLU A 173 -1.57 15.92 2.55
CA GLU A 173 -1.74 16.18 1.12
C GLU A 173 -1.82 17.70 0.90
N PRO A 174 -1.01 18.28 -0.03
CA PRO A 174 -1.14 19.68 -0.39
C PRO A 174 -2.45 19.94 -1.15
N PRO A 175 -3.10 21.12 -0.98
CA PRO A 175 -2.55 22.32 -0.37
C PRO A 175 -3.00 22.48 1.09
N ALA A 176 -2.02 22.53 2.00
CA ALA A 176 -2.13 23.11 3.33
C ALA A 176 -3.29 22.61 4.22
N SER A 177 -3.04 21.57 5.01
CA SER A 177 -3.62 21.55 6.36
C SER A 177 -2.66 20.86 7.33
N LEU A 178 -2.51 21.43 8.53
CA LEU A 178 -1.91 20.78 9.72
C LEU A 178 -2.77 19.58 10.20
N ARG A 179 -3.54 18.98 9.30
CA ARG A 179 -4.50 17.92 9.57
C ARG A 179 -4.09 16.69 8.78
N LEU A 180 -4.20 15.54 9.45
CA LEU A 180 -4.04 14.25 8.83
C LEU A 180 -4.98 14.12 7.62
N ALA A 181 -4.42 13.87 6.44
CA ALA A 181 -5.19 13.70 5.23
C ALA A 181 -6.17 12.52 5.38
N ASP A 182 -7.39 12.67 4.85
CA ASP A 182 -8.41 11.63 4.92
C ASP A 182 -7.92 10.26 4.40
N PRO A 183 -7.18 10.17 3.27
CA PRO A 183 -6.63 8.90 2.81
C PRO A 183 -5.62 8.30 3.81
N ALA A 184 -4.79 9.13 4.43
CA ALA A 184 -3.79 8.70 5.42
C ALA A 184 -4.45 8.12 6.67
N ARG A 185 -5.49 8.81 7.17
CA ARG A 185 -6.31 8.35 8.28
C ARG A 185 -6.93 7.00 8.00
N ARG A 186 -7.45 6.79 6.78
CA ARG A 186 -8.04 5.51 6.39
C ARG A 186 -6.99 4.40 6.41
N TRP A 187 -5.83 4.57 5.78
CA TRP A 187 -4.77 3.55 5.84
C TRP A 187 -4.34 3.23 7.26
N LEU A 188 -4.16 4.25 8.11
CA LEU A 188 -3.81 4.04 9.53
C LEU A 188 -4.87 3.24 10.28
N LEU A 189 -6.16 3.56 10.08
CA LEU A 189 -7.26 2.79 10.68
C LEU A 189 -7.24 1.32 10.24
N ARG A 190 -6.88 1.03 9.00
CA ARG A 190 -6.76 -0.34 8.47
C ARG A 190 -5.60 -1.10 9.10
N VAL A 191 -4.45 -0.44 9.28
CA VAL A 191 -3.31 -1.01 10.01
C VAL A 191 -3.68 -1.28 11.47
N LEU A 192 -4.38 -0.36 12.13
CA LEU A 192 -4.87 -0.54 13.50
C LEU A 192 -5.90 -1.67 13.61
N ARG A 193 -6.81 -1.81 12.65
CA ARG A 193 -7.75 -2.94 12.58
C ARG A 193 -6.98 -4.25 12.44
N ALA A 194 -5.99 -4.33 11.54
CA ALA A 194 -5.16 -5.52 11.36
C ALA A 194 -4.40 -5.93 12.63
N LEU A 195 -3.93 -4.96 13.43
CA LEU A 195 -3.34 -5.21 14.74
C LEU A 195 -4.37 -5.75 15.75
N ARG A 196 -5.53 -5.10 15.84
CA ARG A 196 -6.60 -5.49 16.76
C ARG A 196 -7.16 -6.87 16.45
N ASP A 197 -7.27 -7.22 15.18
CA ASP A 197 -7.76 -8.50 14.70
C ASP A 197 -6.68 -9.62 14.84
N GLY A 198 -5.49 -9.29 15.35
CA GLY A 198 -4.41 -10.25 15.60
C GLY A 198 -3.74 -10.75 14.33
N ALA A 199 -3.87 -10.05 13.20
CA ALA A 199 -3.22 -10.44 11.96
C ALA A 199 -1.69 -10.38 12.07
N VAL A 200 -1.18 -9.45 12.89
CA VAL A 200 0.23 -9.30 13.25
C VAL A 200 0.34 -8.95 14.73
N SER A 201 1.36 -9.46 15.41
CA SER A 201 1.57 -9.27 16.85
C SER A 201 2.00 -7.85 17.24
N ASP A 202 2.71 -7.14 16.35
CA ASP A 202 3.18 -5.78 16.57
C ASP A 202 3.48 -5.11 15.22
N VAL A 203 3.64 -3.78 15.19
CA VAL A 203 4.03 -3.00 14.00
C VAL A 203 5.03 -1.93 14.41
N LEU A 204 6.15 -1.82 13.67
CA LEU A 204 7.15 -0.79 13.89
C LEU A 204 6.83 0.43 13.04
N ILE A 205 6.53 1.54 13.71
CA ILE A 205 6.26 2.83 13.08
C ILE A 205 7.55 3.62 12.99
N VAL A 206 7.94 4.01 11.78
CA VAL A 206 9.13 4.82 11.51
C VAL A 206 8.69 6.20 10.98
N PRO A 207 8.78 7.27 11.77
CA PRO A 207 8.53 8.62 11.27
C PRO A 207 9.66 9.04 10.32
N VAL A 208 9.29 9.57 9.15
CA VAL A 208 10.22 10.04 8.11
C VAL A 208 9.91 11.50 7.81
N GLY A 209 10.88 12.37 8.08
CA GLY A 209 10.85 13.77 7.68
C GLY A 209 11.76 13.99 6.48
N ILE A 210 11.23 14.61 5.42
CA ILE A 210 12.01 15.03 4.25
C ILE A 210 11.95 16.56 4.21
N ALA A 211 13.11 17.18 4.31
CA ALA A 211 13.27 18.63 4.23
C ALA A 211 13.95 18.99 2.90
N TYR A 212 13.50 20.08 2.30
CA TYR A 212 14.00 20.60 1.03
C TYR A 212 14.65 21.95 1.27
N ASP A 213 15.91 22.12 0.88
CA ASP A 213 16.62 23.42 0.97
C ASP A 213 16.00 24.45 0.00
N VAL A 214 15.58 23.98 -1.16
CA VAL A 214 14.82 24.74 -2.15
C VAL A 214 13.64 23.87 -2.56
N ALA A 215 12.43 24.34 -2.30
CA ALA A 215 11.23 23.65 -2.73
C ALA A 215 11.19 23.60 -4.27
N PRO A 216 11.08 22.42 -4.90
CA PRO A 216 10.88 22.30 -6.34
C PRO A 216 9.48 22.70 -6.78
#